data_AF-A0A7U9SN10-F1
#
_entry.id   AF-A0A7U9SN10-F1
#
_cell.length_a   1.000
_cell.length_b   1.000
_cell.length_c   1.000
_cell.angle_alpha   90.00
_cell.angle_beta   90.00
_cell.angle_gamma   90.00
#
_symmetry.space_group_name_H-M   'P 1'
#
loop_
_entity.id
_entity.type
_entity.pdbx_description
1 polymer ?
#
loop_
_entity_poly.entity_id
_entity_poly.type
_entity_poly.pdbx_seq_one_letter_code
_entity_poly.pdbx_strand_id
1 'polypeptide(L)'
;MHYELYIDVFFLENFAMDFILLAVVRKMLGCSVAYWRVCLGALAGSFLTCLAVALPVPYASVKLILLHGLANLVMVKAGLKTEGFKELVRALILLYISGFLAGGVFGFLRQYARAGSLFLALAAASYFTVSGIWSLVVYLGRQSRYKCQVVLVKDGRRVKAQALIDTGNCLKDDITGKPVSIIDKNVIKKLWGENDIAGIRYISYHSIGKAEGVMPLVTLDGMYVCRKEKEWIEKPLAAICEGDMTADRYEMILNPDVLIGGIDYGNKSRSTASI
;
A
#
# COMPACT_ATOMS: atom_id res chain seq x y z
N MET A 1 -21.60 43.68 -15.92
CA MET A 1 -21.45 43.15 -14.53
C MET A 1 -20.06 43.54 -14.05
N HIS A 2 -19.97 44.32 -12.98
CA HIS A 2 -18.71 44.55 -12.29
C HIS A 2 -18.53 43.42 -11.25
N TYR A 3 -17.41 42.71 -11.31
CA TYR A 3 -17.02 41.74 -10.29
C TYR A 3 -15.98 42.39 -9.39
N GLU A 4 -16.29 42.53 -8.12
CA GLU A 4 -15.34 42.97 -7.10
C GLU A 4 -14.65 41.74 -6.52
N LEU A 5 -13.33 41.67 -6.70
CA LEU A 5 -12.50 40.61 -6.12
C LEU A 5 -11.67 41.20 -4.97
N TYR A 6 -11.99 40.76 -3.76
CA TYR A 6 -11.22 41.08 -2.54
C TYR A 6 -9.98 40.18 -2.52
N ILE A 7 -8.83 40.74 -2.95
CA ILE A 7 -7.57 40.00 -3.13
C ILE A 7 -7.05 39.42 -1.81
N ASP A 8 -7.25 40.12 -0.71
CA ASP A 8 -6.92 39.68 0.64
C ASP A 8 -7.69 38.42 1.06
N VAL A 9 -9.02 38.41 0.89
CA VAL A 9 -9.86 37.25 1.19
C VAL A 9 -9.51 36.09 0.25
N PHE A 10 -9.37 36.37 -1.05
CA PHE A 10 -8.98 35.37 -2.04
C PHE A 10 -7.62 34.74 -1.72
N PHE A 11 -6.63 35.53 -1.31
CA PHE A 11 -5.33 35.04 -0.88
C PHE A 11 -5.46 34.09 0.32
N LEU A 12 -6.21 34.49 1.36
CA LEU A 12 -6.39 33.67 2.56
C LEU A 12 -7.11 32.35 2.29
N GLU A 13 -8.15 32.36 1.44
CA GLU A 13 -8.86 31.15 1.03
C GLU A 13 -7.94 30.20 0.26
N ASN A 14 -7.18 30.70 -0.72
CA ASN A 14 -6.24 29.88 -1.47
C ASN A 14 -5.12 29.35 -0.56
N PHE A 15 -4.57 30.19 0.32
CA PHE A 15 -3.55 29.79 1.27
C PHE A 15 -4.03 28.64 2.17
N ALA A 16 -5.24 28.74 2.72
CA ALA A 16 -5.80 27.69 3.57
C ALA A 16 -6.00 26.38 2.80
N MET A 17 -6.52 26.44 1.57
CA MET A 17 -6.72 25.26 0.72
C MET A 17 -5.40 24.63 0.31
N ASP A 18 -4.44 25.43 -0.15
CA ASP A 18 -3.11 24.99 -0.54
C ASP A 18 -2.37 24.33 0.64
N PHE A 19 -2.50 24.90 1.85
CA PHE A 19 -1.92 24.31 3.05
C PHE A 19 -2.52 22.94 3.36
N ILE A 20 -3.85 22.81 3.30
CA ILE A 20 -4.55 21.54 3.54
C ILE A 20 -4.12 20.49 2.51
N LEU A 21 -4.09 20.85 1.23
CA LEU A 21 -3.71 19.93 0.17
C LEU A 21 -2.26 19.48 0.33
N LEU A 22 -1.33 20.39 0.58
CA LEU A 22 0.07 20.02 0.85
C LEU A 22 0.21 19.17 2.11
N ALA A 23 -0.54 19.46 3.18
CA ALA A 23 -0.52 18.67 4.41
C ALA A 23 -1.04 17.23 4.20
N VAL A 24 -2.09 17.06 3.39
CA VAL A 24 -2.60 15.74 2.97
C VAL A 24 -1.55 15.02 2.12
N VAL A 25 -1.01 15.65 1.09
CA VAL A 25 -0.02 15.05 0.19
C VAL A 25 1.25 14.66 0.95
N ARG A 26 1.72 15.51 1.89
CA ARG A 26 2.81 15.20 2.81
C ARG A 26 2.56 13.90 3.57
N LYS A 27 1.35 13.74 4.13
CA LYS A 27 0.94 12.51 4.85
C LYS A 27 0.89 11.31 3.91
N MET A 28 0.35 11.46 2.71
CA MET A 28 0.24 10.37 1.71
C MET A 28 1.60 9.90 1.21
N LEU A 29 2.55 10.81 1.05
CA LEU A 29 3.92 10.51 0.65
C LEU A 29 4.79 10.00 1.81
N GLY A 30 4.35 10.18 3.06
CA GLY A 30 5.16 9.85 4.24
C GLY A 30 6.36 10.78 4.42
N CYS A 31 6.29 12.02 3.92
CA CYS A 31 7.39 12.98 4.01
C CYS A 31 7.57 13.49 5.45
N SER A 32 8.82 13.53 5.93
CA SER A 32 9.19 14.06 7.25
C SER A 32 9.42 15.58 7.28
N VAL A 33 9.11 16.29 6.19
CA VAL A 33 9.27 17.76 6.13
C VAL A 33 8.48 18.45 7.23
N ALA A 34 9.01 19.55 7.77
CA ALA A 34 8.34 20.33 8.81
C ALA A 34 7.16 21.14 8.25
N TYR A 35 6.12 21.36 9.07
CA TYR A 35 4.91 22.09 8.66
C TYR A 35 5.16 23.55 8.28
N TRP A 36 6.23 24.20 8.77
CA TRP A 36 6.57 25.56 8.32
C TRP A 36 6.95 25.58 6.83
N ARG A 37 7.55 24.51 6.30
CA ARG A 37 7.81 24.39 4.85
C ARG A 37 6.52 24.22 4.08
N VAL A 38 5.58 23.41 4.59
CA VAL A 38 4.23 23.28 4.03
C VAL A 38 3.55 24.66 3.95
N CYS A 39 3.67 25.46 5.02
CA CYS A 39 3.20 26.84 5.05
C CYS A 39 3.86 27.71 3.96
N LEU A 40 5.19 27.65 3.81
CA LEU A 40 5.89 28.37 2.73
C LEU A 40 5.43 27.93 1.34
N GLY A 41 5.19 26.64 1.13
CA GLY A 41 4.63 26.11 -0.11
C GLY A 41 3.27 26.74 -0.41
N ALA A 42 2.37 26.72 0.58
CA ALA A 42 1.04 27.31 0.45
C ALA A 42 1.06 28.83 0.24
N LEU A 43 1.97 29.55 0.90
CA LEU A 43 2.19 30.99 0.66
C LEU A 43 2.66 31.23 -0.78
N ALA A 44 3.59 30.42 -1.28
CA ALA A 44 4.06 30.55 -2.66
C ALA A 44 2.97 30.24 -3.68
N GLY A 45 2.16 29.19 -3.44
CA GLY A 45 1.02 28.83 -4.29
C GLY A 45 -0.02 29.94 -4.36
N SER A 46 -0.57 30.33 -3.21
CA SER A 46 -1.56 31.40 -3.09
C SER A 46 -1.09 32.74 -3.65
N PHE A 47 0.17 33.12 -3.42
CA PHE A 47 0.76 34.33 -3.99
C PHE A 47 0.82 34.27 -5.52
N LEU A 48 1.31 33.16 -6.09
CA LEU A 48 1.37 32.97 -7.54
C LEU A 48 -0.02 32.93 -8.18
N THR A 49 -1.00 32.34 -7.50
CA THR A 49 -2.40 32.33 -7.93
C THR A 49 -2.98 33.74 -7.97
N CYS A 50 -2.76 34.55 -6.93
CA CYS A 50 -3.18 35.96 -6.91
C CYS A 50 -2.52 36.76 -8.04
N LEU A 51 -1.20 36.58 -8.23
CA LEU A 51 -0.46 37.22 -9.31
C LEU A 51 -1.02 36.83 -10.70
N ALA A 52 -1.27 35.54 -10.92
CA ALA A 52 -1.81 35.04 -12.18
C ALA A 52 -3.25 35.53 -12.46
N VAL A 53 -4.06 35.78 -11.42
CA VAL A 53 -5.39 36.38 -11.56
C VAL A 53 -5.30 37.88 -11.89
N ALA A 54 -4.37 38.61 -11.26
CA ALA A 54 -4.18 40.04 -11.45
C ALA A 54 -3.57 40.39 -12.82
N LEU A 55 -2.81 39.48 -13.42
CA LEU A 55 -2.22 39.69 -14.74
C LEU A 55 -3.29 39.66 -15.86
N PRO A 56 -3.34 40.67 -16.73
CA PRO A 56 -4.28 40.73 -17.86
C PRO A 56 -3.78 39.84 -19.01
N VAL A 57 -3.82 38.52 -18.81
CA VAL A 57 -3.42 37.54 -19.84
C VAL A 57 -4.60 37.29 -20.80
N PRO A 58 -4.46 37.61 -22.10
CA PRO A 58 -5.58 37.53 -23.05
C PRO A 58 -5.93 36.09 -23.46
N TYR A 59 -5.00 35.14 -23.28
CA TYR A 59 -5.19 33.74 -23.66
C TYR A 59 -5.60 32.88 -22.47
N ALA A 60 -6.80 32.29 -22.53
CA ALA A 60 -7.35 31.43 -21.48
C ALA A 60 -6.46 30.21 -21.18
N SER A 61 -5.87 29.60 -22.21
CA SER A 61 -4.95 28.45 -22.07
C SER A 61 -3.69 28.80 -21.29
N VAL A 62 -3.10 29.97 -21.54
CA VAL A 62 -1.93 30.47 -20.80
C VAL A 62 -2.30 30.74 -19.35
N LYS A 63 -3.46 31.35 -19.10
CA LYS A 63 -3.95 31.60 -17.74
C LYS A 63 -4.18 30.29 -16.96
N LEU A 64 -4.73 29.25 -17.60
CA LEU A 64 -4.88 27.92 -17.01
C LEU A 64 -3.53 27.28 -16.66
N ILE A 65 -2.53 27.38 -17.54
CA ILE A 65 -1.18 26.86 -17.28
C ILE A 65 -0.52 27.59 -16.10
N LEU A 66 -0.69 28.90 -15.98
CA LEU A 66 -0.16 29.67 -14.86
C LEU A 66 -0.82 29.27 -13.54
N LEU A 67 -2.15 29.21 -13.51
CA LEU A 67 -2.93 28.92 -12.30
C LEU A 67 -2.78 27.47 -11.84
N HIS A 68 -2.91 26.51 -12.76
CA HIS A 68 -2.93 25.10 -12.38
C HIS A 68 -1.59 24.41 -12.61
N GLY A 69 -0.78 24.84 -13.58
CA GLY A 69 0.54 24.26 -13.82
C GLY A 69 1.60 24.87 -12.92
N LEU A 70 1.97 26.12 -13.20
CA LEU A 70 3.14 26.78 -12.60
C LEU A 70 2.97 26.99 -11.10
N ALA A 71 1.83 27.52 -10.65
CA ALA A 71 1.60 27.77 -9.22
C ALA A 71 1.70 26.48 -8.39
N ASN A 72 1.05 25.40 -8.83
CA ASN A 72 1.10 24.10 -8.16
C ASN A 72 2.50 23.48 -8.16
N LEU A 73 3.24 23.64 -9.26
CA LEU A 73 4.62 23.16 -9.36
C LEU A 73 5.53 23.83 -8.33
N VAL A 74 5.45 25.16 -8.21
CA VAL A 74 6.25 25.94 -7.26
C VAL A 74 5.81 25.63 -5.83
N MET A 75 4.51 25.59 -5.58
CA MET A 75 3.91 25.23 -4.29
C MET A 75 4.42 23.88 -3.78
N VAL A 76 4.41 22.85 -4.62
CA VAL A 76 4.89 21.50 -4.27
C VAL A 76 6.39 21.47 -4.01
N LYS A 77 7.20 22.10 -4.87
CA LYS A 77 8.66 22.15 -4.67
C LYS A 77 9.04 22.89 -3.39
N ALA A 78 8.43 24.05 -3.16
CA ALA A 78 8.65 24.84 -1.96
C ALA A 78 8.18 24.10 -0.70
N GLY A 79 6.98 23.48 -0.76
CA GLY A 79 6.33 22.83 0.37
C GLY A 79 6.94 21.48 0.78
N LEU A 80 7.21 20.61 -0.18
CA LEU A 80 7.51 19.20 0.05
C LEU A 80 8.97 18.81 -0.20
N LYS A 81 9.80 19.72 -0.73
CA LYS A 81 11.24 19.48 -1.02
C LYS A 81 11.46 18.20 -1.86
N THR A 82 10.68 18.03 -2.91
CA THR A 82 10.85 16.90 -3.83
C THR A 82 12.21 16.98 -4.54
N GLU A 83 13.05 15.95 -4.42
CA GLU A 83 14.43 15.97 -4.94
C GLU A 83 14.52 15.37 -6.35
N GLY A 84 13.59 14.47 -6.72
CA GLY A 84 13.55 13.83 -8.05
C GLY A 84 12.30 14.15 -8.90
N PHE A 85 12.43 14.01 -10.23
CA PHE A 85 11.29 14.19 -11.16
C PHE A 85 10.15 13.21 -10.89
N LYS A 86 10.47 11.94 -10.58
CA LYS A 86 9.46 10.92 -10.23
C LYS A 86 8.68 11.30 -8.97
N GLU A 87 9.38 11.81 -7.95
CA GLU A 87 8.75 12.25 -6.70
C GLU A 87 7.87 13.48 -6.91
N LEU A 88 8.34 14.43 -7.72
CA LEU A 88 7.59 15.62 -8.08
C LEU A 88 6.30 15.28 -8.83
N VAL A 89 6.38 14.44 -9.86
CA VAL A 89 5.19 13.98 -10.61
C VAL A 89 4.24 13.23 -9.69
N ARG A 90 4.75 12.35 -8.82
CA ARG A 90 3.94 11.64 -7.83
C ARG A 90 3.23 12.62 -6.88
N ALA A 91 3.94 13.63 -6.37
CA ALA A 91 3.38 14.64 -5.49
C ALA A 91 2.29 15.47 -6.19
N LEU A 92 2.50 15.86 -7.45
CA LEU A 92 1.51 16.59 -8.25
C LEU A 92 0.26 15.73 -8.50
N ILE A 93 0.40 14.46 -8.87
CA ILE A 93 -0.74 13.55 -9.06
C ILE A 93 -1.55 13.44 -7.76
N LEU A 94 -0.88 13.22 -6.63
CA LEU A 94 -1.55 13.14 -5.33
C LEU A 94 -2.21 14.47 -4.93
N LEU A 95 -1.60 15.60 -5.28
CA LEU A 95 -2.17 16.92 -5.07
C LEU A 95 -3.49 17.09 -5.83
N TYR A 96 -3.54 16.74 -7.11
CA TYR A 96 -4.77 16.84 -7.91
C TYR A 96 -5.86 15.87 -7.45
N ILE A 97 -5.50 14.63 -7.08
CA ILE A 97 -6.45 13.68 -6.50
C ILE A 97 -7.01 14.24 -5.17
N SER A 98 -6.13 14.75 -4.31
CA SER A 98 -6.53 15.37 -3.05
C SER A 98 -7.40 16.60 -3.27
N GLY A 99 -7.08 17.43 -4.27
CA GLY A 99 -7.85 18.61 -4.67
C GLY A 99 -9.24 18.26 -5.15
N PHE A 100 -9.36 17.23 -6.00
CA PHE A 100 -10.67 16.73 -6.46
C PHE A 100 -11.51 16.22 -5.29
N LEU A 101 -10.93 15.41 -4.40
CA LEU A 101 -11.64 14.89 -3.22
C LEU A 101 -12.03 16.01 -2.25
N ALA A 102 -11.10 16.91 -1.93
CA ALA A 102 -11.35 18.04 -1.06
C ALA A 102 -12.42 18.96 -1.64
N GLY A 103 -12.37 19.24 -2.96
CA GLY A 103 -13.39 20.01 -3.67
C GLY A 103 -14.76 19.33 -3.66
N GLY A 104 -14.82 18.01 -3.80
CA GLY A 104 -16.06 17.24 -3.68
C GLY A 104 -16.66 17.30 -2.26
N VAL A 105 -15.83 17.10 -1.23
CA VAL A 105 -16.24 17.24 0.18
C VAL A 105 -16.70 18.67 0.46
N PHE A 106 -15.94 19.66 0.01
CA PHE A 106 -16.25 21.07 0.21
C PHE A 106 -17.56 21.44 -0.49
N GLY A 107 -17.77 21.02 -1.74
CA GLY A 107 -19.01 21.22 -2.49
C GLY A 107 -20.22 20.58 -1.81
N PHE A 108 -20.06 19.35 -1.33
CA PHE A 108 -21.11 18.65 -0.58
C PHE A 108 -21.41 19.34 0.76
N LEU A 109 -20.41 19.78 1.51
CA LEU A 109 -20.63 20.40 2.81
C LEU A 109 -21.13 21.85 2.72
N ARG A 110 -20.79 22.56 1.63
CA ARG A 110 -21.22 23.95 1.38
C ARG A 110 -22.74 24.09 1.37
N GLN A 111 -23.49 23.08 0.95
CA GLN A 111 -24.97 23.13 0.97
C GLN A 111 -25.54 23.22 2.40
N TYR A 112 -24.78 22.82 3.41
CA TYR A 112 -25.16 22.88 4.83
C TYR A 112 -24.58 24.11 5.55
N ALA A 113 -23.59 24.77 4.95
CA ALA A 113 -22.92 25.93 5.51
C ALA A 113 -23.45 27.22 4.86
N ARG A 114 -24.35 27.93 5.54
CA ARG A 114 -25.00 29.15 5.03
C ARG A 114 -24.16 30.43 5.13
N ALA A 115 -22.98 30.38 5.77
CA ALA A 115 -22.14 31.56 6.02
C ALA A 115 -20.67 31.31 5.62
N GLY A 116 -20.03 32.32 5.02
CA GLY A 116 -18.60 32.29 4.67
C GLY A 116 -17.67 32.09 5.89
N SER A 117 -18.14 32.40 7.11
CA SER A 117 -17.42 32.15 8.36
C SER A 117 -17.16 30.67 8.67
N LEU A 118 -17.86 29.74 8.00
CA LEU A 118 -17.64 28.30 8.15
C LEU A 118 -16.55 27.76 7.21
N PHE A 119 -15.96 28.60 6.35
CA PHE A 119 -14.93 28.17 5.38
C PHE A 119 -13.79 27.40 6.04
N LEU A 120 -13.23 27.91 7.14
CA LEU A 120 -12.13 27.24 7.86
C LEU A 120 -12.57 25.90 8.47
N ALA A 121 -13.79 25.82 8.98
CA ALA A 121 -14.35 24.58 9.52
C ALA A 121 -14.55 23.53 8.41
N LEU A 122 -15.05 23.96 7.24
CA LEU A 122 -15.18 23.12 6.04
C LEU A 122 -13.81 22.65 5.53
N ALA A 123 -12.83 23.55 5.52
CA ALA A 123 -11.47 23.27 5.11
C ALA A 123 -10.85 22.21 6.05
N ALA A 124 -10.97 22.38 7.37
CA ALA A 124 -10.55 21.39 8.36
C ALA A 124 -11.28 20.04 8.19
N ALA A 125 -12.60 20.04 7.99
CA ALA A 125 -13.38 18.83 7.74
C ALA A 125 -12.90 18.08 6.48
N SER A 126 -12.56 18.82 5.42
CA SER A 126 -12.02 18.24 4.19
C SER A 126 -10.65 17.58 4.41
N TYR A 127 -9.76 18.21 5.20
CA TYR A 127 -8.49 17.61 5.60
C TYR A 127 -8.67 16.25 6.30
N PHE A 128 -9.54 16.18 7.30
CA PHE A 128 -9.79 14.95 8.06
C PHE A 128 -10.44 13.88 7.19
N THR A 129 -11.40 14.26 6.35
CA THR A 129 -12.12 13.32 5.47
C THR A 129 -11.18 12.69 4.45
N VAL A 130 -10.40 13.50 3.72
CA VAL A 130 -9.45 13.00 2.72
C VAL A 130 -8.36 12.16 3.40
N SER A 131 -7.86 12.60 4.55
CA SER A 131 -6.91 11.84 5.36
C SER A 131 -7.48 10.49 5.84
N GLY A 132 -8.76 10.45 6.19
CA GLY A 132 -9.48 9.25 6.61
C GLY A 132 -9.65 8.26 5.46
N ILE A 133 -10.10 8.74 4.30
CA ILE A 133 -10.21 7.94 3.06
C ILE A 133 -8.86 7.33 2.72
N TRP A 134 -7.78 8.12 2.74
CA TRP A 134 -6.45 7.60 2.48
C TRP A 134 -6.02 6.52 3.49
N SER A 135 -6.30 6.74 4.77
CA SER A 135 -5.98 5.77 5.83
C SER A 135 -6.74 4.45 5.63
N LEU A 136 -8.00 4.52 5.21
CA LEU A 136 -8.82 3.35 4.87
C LEU A 136 -8.25 2.61 3.65
N VAL A 137 -7.88 3.32 2.59
CA VAL A 137 -7.26 2.72 1.40
C VAL A 137 -5.95 2.00 1.76
N VAL A 138 -5.11 2.64 2.59
CA VAL A 138 -3.87 2.02 3.08
C VAL A 138 -4.17 0.79 3.94
N TYR A 139 -5.18 0.86 4.82
CA TYR A 139 -5.59 -0.28 5.64
C TYR A 139 -6.08 -1.46 4.80
N LEU A 140 -6.97 -1.23 3.84
CA LEU A 140 -7.47 -2.26 2.92
C LEU A 140 -6.35 -2.81 2.03
N GLY A 141 -5.42 -1.96 1.60
CA GLY A 141 -4.23 -2.38 0.83
C GLY A 141 -3.21 -3.19 1.65
N ARG A 142 -3.18 -3.05 2.98
CA ARG A 142 -2.35 -3.91 3.84
C ARG A 142 -2.93 -5.31 3.96
N GLN A 143 -4.25 -5.45 4.01
CA GLN A 143 -4.93 -6.75 4.06
C GLN A 143 -4.57 -7.63 2.84
N SER A 144 -4.34 -7.05 1.66
CA SER A 144 -3.93 -7.82 0.49
C SER A 144 -2.47 -8.30 0.53
N ARG A 145 -1.59 -7.68 1.34
CA ARG A 145 -0.17 -8.08 1.45
C ARG A 145 0.03 -9.38 2.21
N TYR A 146 -0.94 -9.78 3.03
CA TYR A 146 -0.85 -11.04 3.78
C TYR A 146 -1.23 -12.24 2.93
N LYS A 147 -1.71 -12.06 1.69
CA LYS A 147 -1.97 -13.18 0.77
C LYS A 147 -0.94 -13.21 -0.34
N CYS A 148 -0.38 -14.38 -0.63
CA CYS A 148 0.52 -14.60 -1.75
C CYS A 148 0.29 -15.96 -2.38
N GLN A 149 0.67 -16.13 -3.65
CA GLN A 149 0.69 -17.44 -4.28
C GLN A 149 2.01 -18.14 -3.99
N VAL A 150 1.95 -19.42 -3.66
CA VAL A 150 3.13 -20.28 -3.54
C VAL A 150 3.07 -21.42 -4.56
N VAL A 151 4.24 -21.89 -4.98
CA VAL A 151 4.40 -23.10 -5.79
C VAL A 151 5.25 -24.09 -5.02
N LEU A 152 4.63 -25.16 -4.57
CA LEU A 152 5.24 -26.21 -3.76
C LEU A 152 5.79 -27.30 -4.68
N VAL A 153 6.98 -27.81 -4.38
CA VAL A 153 7.69 -28.80 -5.20
C VAL A 153 8.02 -30.03 -4.37
N LYS A 154 7.59 -31.20 -4.84
CA LYS A 154 7.96 -32.51 -4.28
C LYS A 154 8.05 -33.56 -5.40
N ASP A 155 9.16 -34.29 -5.47
CA ASP A 155 9.45 -35.37 -6.42
C ASP A 155 9.11 -34.99 -7.87
N GLY A 156 9.48 -33.77 -8.27
CA GLY A 156 9.22 -33.20 -9.59
C GLY A 156 7.78 -32.68 -9.82
N ARG A 157 6.83 -32.99 -8.92
CA ARG A 157 5.45 -32.46 -8.97
C ARG A 157 5.39 -31.04 -8.42
N ARG A 158 4.54 -30.21 -9.02
CA ARG A 158 4.38 -28.79 -8.67
C ARG A 158 2.90 -28.46 -8.46
N VAL A 159 2.57 -27.94 -7.27
CA VAL A 159 1.20 -27.53 -6.94
C VAL A 159 1.20 -26.05 -6.55
N LYS A 160 0.28 -25.30 -7.16
CA LYS A 160 0.04 -23.90 -6.77
C LYS A 160 -0.96 -23.87 -5.64
N ALA A 161 -0.68 -23.07 -4.63
CA ALA A 161 -1.58 -22.84 -3.50
C ALA A 161 -1.66 -21.34 -3.16
N GLN A 162 -2.80 -20.91 -2.66
CA GLN A 162 -2.93 -19.57 -2.05
C GLN A 162 -2.46 -19.65 -0.60
N ALA A 163 -1.48 -18.83 -0.22
CA ALA A 163 -0.93 -18.79 1.12
C ALA A 163 -1.28 -17.49 1.84
N LEU A 164 -1.60 -17.60 3.13
CA LEU A 164 -1.69 -16.48 4.07
C LEU A 164 -0.36 -16.40 4.84
N ILE A 165 0.34 -15.27 4.73
CA ILE A 165 1.51 -14.94 5.52
C ILE A 165 1.03 -14.55 6.90
N ASP A 166 1.22 -15.42 7.88
CA ASP A 166 0.75 -15.19 9.24
C ASP A 166 1.91 -14.82 10.16
N THR A 167 1.99 -13.54 10.53
CA THR A 167 3.02 -13.05 11.45
C THR A 167 2.91 -13.65 12.86
N GLY A 168 1.77 -14.23 13.21
CA GLY A 168 1.57 -14.94 14.49
C GLY A 168 2.02 -16.40 14.46
N ASN A 169 2.33 -16.97 13.28
CA ASN A 169 2.83 -18.34 13.19
C ASN A 169 4.32 -18.39 13.58
N CYS A 170 4.57 -18.74 14.84
CA CYS A 170 5.92 -18.94 15.38
C CYS A 170 6.36 -20.42 15.40
N LEU A 171 5.64 -21.32 14.71
CA LEU A 171 5.91 -22.75 14.75
C LEU A 171 7.31 -23.07 14.18
N LYS A 172 8.13 -23.75 14.98
CA LYS A 172 9.49 -24.18 14.63
C LYS A 172 9.64 -25.65 14.94
N ASP A 173 10.35 -26.36 14.08
CA ASP A 173 10.68 -27.76 14.32
C ASP A 173 11.72 -27.87 15.45
N ASP A 174 11.37 -28.55 16.53
CA ASP A 174 12.23 -28.67 17.73
C ASP A 174 13.57 -29.35 17.44
N ILE A 175 13.65 -30.15 16.37
CA ILE A 175 14.87 -30.87 15.99
C ILE A 175 15.79 -30.00 15.13
N THR A 176 15.25 -29.37 14.08
CA THR A 176 16.07 -28.62 13.11
C THR A 176 16.12 -27.11 13.36
N GLY A 177 15.26 -26.59 14.24
CA GLY A 177 15.07 -25.15 14.48
C GLY A 177 14.44 -24.40 13.31
N LYS A 178 14.10 -25.10 12.21
CA LYS A 178 13.57 -24.47 11.00
C LYS A 178 12.13 -24.02 11.20
N PRO A 179 11.73 -22.89 10.59
CA PRO A 179 10.35 -22.45 10.60
C PRO A 179 9.44 -23.41 9.83
N VAL A 180 8.23 -23.63 10.36
CA VAL A 180 7.25 -24.57 9.82
C VAL A 180 6.02 -23.81 9.36
N SER A 181 5.67 -23.99 8.08
CA SER A 181 4.41 -23.49 7.53
C SER A 181 3.32 -24.56 7.64
N ILE A 182 2.05 -24.17 7.68
CA ILE A 182 0.94 -25.11 7.80
C ILE A 182 0.23 -25.22 6.46
N ILE A 183 -0.12 -26.41 6.02
CA ILE A 183 -0.70 -26.68 4.69
C ILE A 183 -1.96 -27.52 4.78
N ASP A 184 -2.93 -27.22 3.91
CA ASP A 184 -4.17 -27.99 3.80
C ASP A 184 -3.89 -29.40 3.24
N LYS A 185 -4.52 -30.41 3.85
CA LYS A 185 -4.42 -31.82 3.44
C LYS A 185 -4.67 -32.04 1.94
N ASN A 186 -5.55 -31.26 1.31
CA ASN A 186 -5.88 -31.42 -0.10
C ASN A 186 -4.72 -31.01 -1.01
N VAL A 187 -3.89 -30.05 -0.60
CA VAL A 187 -2.68 -29.66 -1.34
C VAL A 187 -1.63 -30.76 -1.23
N ILE A 188 -1.48 -31.36 -0.05
CA ILE A 188 -0.58 -32.50 0.15
C ILE A 188 -1.01 -33.70 -0.70
N LYS A 189 -2.30 -34.04 -0.74
CA LYS A 189 -2.84 -35.10 -1.61
C LYS A 189 -2.49 -34.87 -3.08
N LYS A 190 -2.51 -33.61 -3.56
CA LYS A 190 -2.09 -33.29 -4.93
C LYS A 190 -0.58 -33.43 -5.15
N LEU A 191 0.24 -33.15 -4.14
CA LEU A 191 1.69 -33.29 -4.20
C LEU A 191 2.12 -34.77 -4.17
N TRP A 192 1.61 -35.55 -3.23
CA TRP A 192 1.96 -36.97 -3.08
C TRP A 192 1.16 -37.89 -4.03
N GLY A 193 -0.03 -37.49 -4.48
CA GLY A 193 -0.91 -38.33 -5.31
C GLY A 193 -1.36 -39.57 -4.54
N GLU A 194 -1.26 -40.74 -5.16
CA GLU A 194 -1.56 -42.04 -4.55
C GLU A 194 -0.38 -42.62 -3.73
N ASN A 195 0.76 -41.91 -3.66
CA ASN A 195 1.91 -42.40 -2.90
C ASN A 195 1.70 -42.16 -1.40
N ASP A 196 1.95 -43.21 -0.60
CA ASP A 196 1.98 -43.07 0.86
C ASP A 196 3.13 -42.18 1.31
N ILE A 197 2.87 -41.39 2.35
CA ILE A 197 3.89 -40.55 2.97
C ILE A 197 4.68 -41.44 3.94
N ALA A 198 5.77 -42.04 3.45
CA ALA A 198 6.64 -42.87 4.28
C ALA A 198 7.39 -42.02 5.32
N GLY A 199 7.44 -42.50 6.57
CA GLY A 199 8.27 -41.89 7.63
C GLY A 199 7.80 -40.51 8.11
N ILE A 200 6.49 -40.27 8.18
CA ILE A 200 5.94 -39.02 8.73
C ILE A 200 6.46 -38.79 10.15
N ARG A 201 7.06 -37.61 10.34
CA ARG A 201 7.33 -37.04 11.67
C ARG A 201 6.11 -36.26 12.14
N TYR A 202 6.01 -36.03 13.45
CA TYR A 202 4.98 -35.17 14.02
C TYR A 202 5.63 -33.99 14.73
N ILE A 203 4.91 -32.87 14.73
CA ILE A 203 5.29 -31.65 15.45
C ILE A 203 4.17 -31.26 16.40
N SER A 204 4.55 -30.88 17.62
CA SER A 204 3.62 -30.33 18.61
C SER A 204 3.31 -28.87 18.30
N TYR A 205 2.07 -28.46 18.53
CA TYR A 205 1.64 -27.08 18.35
C TYR A 205 0.63 -26.66 19.43
N HIS A 206 0.51 -25.35 19.59
CA HIS A 206 -0.47 -24.69 20.45
C HIS A 206 -1.32 -23.75 19.60
N SER A 207 -2.64 -23.77 19.78
CA SER A 207 -3.55 -22.84 19.10
C SER A 207 -4.68 -22.38 20.02
N ILE A 208 -5.36 -21.30 19.61
CA ILE A 208 -6.58 -20.85 20.28
C ILE A 208 -7.62 -21.99 20.21
N GLY A 209 -8.01 -22.52 21.38
CA GLY A 209 -8.93 -23.65 21.50
C GLY A 209 -8.28 -25.04 21.54
N LYS A 210 -6.96 -25.17 21.38
CA LYS A 210 -6.24 -26.44 21.55
C LYS A 210 -4.86 -26.23 22.18
N ALA A 211 -4.80 -26.50 23.49
CA ALA A 211 -3.59 -26.27 24.27
C ALA A 211 -2.44 -27.19 23.88
N GLU A 212 -2.74 -28.44 23.55
CA GLU A 212 -1.77 -29.43 23.08
C GLU A 212 -2.31 -30.11 21.83
N GLY A 213 -1.67 -29.85 20.70
CA GLY A 213 -1.98 -30.50 19.43
C GLY A 213 -0.74 -31.08 18.79
N VAL A 214 -0.95 -32.07 17.93
CA VAL A 214 0.10 -32.63 17.06
C VAL A 214 -0.35 -32.56 15.61
N MET A 215 0.58 -32.28 14.71
CA MET A 215 0.37 -32.29 13.27
C MET A 215 1.44 -33.14 12.58
N PRO A 216 1.08 -33.88 11.51
CA PRO A 216 2.07 -34.48 10.62
C PRO A 216 2.99 -33.42 10.04
N LEU A 217 4.29 -33.70 9.97
CA LEU A 217 5.32 -32.81 9.46
C LEU A 217 6.02 -33.48 8.28
N VAL A 218 6.07 -32.77 7.15
CA VAL A 218 6.75 -33.21 5.94
C VAL A 218 7.79 -32.19 5.48
N THR A 219 8.81 -32.68 4.79
CA THR A 219 9.80 -31.84 4.11
C THR A 219 9.51 -31.85 2.62
N LEU A 220 9.39 -30.67 2.00
CA LEU A 220 9.27 -30.53 0.57
C LEU A 220 10.66 -30.40 -0.07
N ASP A 221 10.78 -30.57 -1.38
CA ASP A 221 12.07 -30.35 -2.06
C ASP A 221 12.34 -28.85 -2.21
N GLY A 222 11.28 -28.07 -2.40
CA GLY A 222 11.33 -26.63 -2.28
C GLY A 222 10.01 -25.91 -2.51
N MET A 223 10.05 -24.59 -2.41
CA MET A 223 8.89 -23.72 -2.53
C MET A 223 9.27 -22.41 -3.18
N TYR A 224 8.50 -21.99 -4.18
CA TYR A 224 8.54 -20.62 -4.69
C TYR A 224 7.49 -19.78 -4.01
N VAL A 225 7.88 -18.65 -3.43
CA VAL A 225 6.96 -17.64 -2.91
C VAL A 225 6.85 -16.51 -3.93
N CYS A 226 5.67 -16.38 -4.56
CA CYS A 226 5.42 -15.39 -5.60
C CYS A 226 4.89 -14.10 -4.96
N ARG A 227 5.78 -13.12 -4.73
CA ARG A 227 5.43 -11.77 -4.27
C ARG A 227 5.70 -10.77 -5.39
N LYS A 228 6.44 -9.68 -5.10
CA LYS A 228 6.95 -8.77 -6.14
C LYS A 228 7.99 -9.48 -7.00
N GLU A 229 8.83 -10.28 -6.36
CA GLU A 229 9.82 -11.17 -6.96
C GLU A 229 9.53 -12.61 -6.52
N LYS A 230 10.12 -13.58 -7.22
CA LYS A 230 9.96 -15.01 -6.90
C LYS A 230 11.12 -15.46 -6.03
N GLU A 231 10.84 -15.71 -4.76
CA GLU A 231 11.82 -16.17 -3.79
C GLU A 231 11.82 -17.71 -3.75
N TRP A 232 12.98 -18.35 -3.81
CA TRP A 232 13.11 -19.80 -3.66
C TRP A 232 13.51 -20.17 -2.24
N ILE A 233 12.80 -21.13 -1.67
CA ILE A 233 13.11 -21.70 -0.37
C ILE A 233 13.42 -23.18 -0.57
N GLU A 234 14.65 -23.55 -0.19
CA GLU A 234 15.13 -24.92 -0.25
C GLU A 234 14.68 -25.72 0.97
N LYS A 235 14.16 -26.93 0.74
CA LYS A 235 13.75 -27.88 1.78
C LYS A 235 12.89 -27.27 2.90
N PRO A 236 11.77 -26.59 2.58
CA PRO A 236 10.87 -26.04 3.59
C PRO A 236 10.12 -27.16 4.31
N LEU A 237 9.82 -26.91 5.60
CA LEU A 237 9.00 -27.78 6.42
C LEU A 237 7.53 -27.34 6.36
N ALA A 238 6.65 -28.31 6.18
CA ALA A 238 5.20 -28.10 6.13
C ALA A 238 4.48 -29.05 7.10
N ALA A 239 3.71 -28.49 8.03
CA ALA A 239 2.80 -29.22 8.90
C ALA A 239 1.44 -29.39 8.23
N ILE A 240 0.89 -30.60 8.20
CA ILE A 240 -0.37 -30.92 7.54
C ILE A 240 -1.51 -30.66 8.51
N CYS A 241 -2.45 -29.80 8.13
CA CYS A 241 -3.68 -29.62 8.88
C CYS A 241 -4.77 -30.54 8.35
N GLU A 242 -5.36 -31.33 9.25
CA GLU A 242 -6.48 -32.23 8.97
C GLU A 242 -7.83 -31.50 8.91
N GLY A 243 -7.94 -30.35 9.58
CA GLY A 243 -9.12 -29.48 9.53
C GLY A 243 -9.21 -28.71 8.21
N ASP A 244 -10.41 -28.35 7.80
CA ASP A 244 -10.63 -27.62 6.54
C ASP A 244 -10.17 -26.16 6.69
N MET A 245 -9.11 -25.78 5.96
CA MET A 245 -8.64 -24.38 5.90
C MET A 245 -9.34 -23.57 4.79
N THR A 246 -10.13 -24.24 3.95
CA THR A 246 -10.72 -23.67 2.73
C THR A 246 -11.75 -22.57 2.97
N ALA A 247 -12.32 -22.46 4.18
CA ALA A 247 -13.29 -21.43 4.54
C ALA A 247 -12.77 -20.00 4.31
N ASP A 248 -11.47 -19.77 4.50
CA ASP A 248 -10.85 -18.43 4.47
C ASP A 248 -10.11 -18.11 3.16
N ARG A 249 -10.33 -18.92 2.11
CA ARG A 249 -9.74 -18.78 0.76
C ARG A 249 -8.19 -18.78 0.76
N TYR A 250 -7.57 -19.53 1.66
CA TYR A 250 -6.16 -19.90 1.59
C TYR A 250 -6.02 -21.40 1.87
N GLU A 251 -4.97 -22.00 1.32
CA GLU A 251 -4.67 -23.43 1.41
C GLU A 251 -3.34 -23.67 2.16
N MET A 252 -2.67 -22.59 2.60
CA MET A 252 -1.42 -22.63 3.35
C MET A 252 -1.31 -21.41 4.28
N ILE A 253 -0.79 -21.61 5.48
CA ILE A 253 -0.35 -20.57 6.41
C ILE A 253 1.18 -20.53 6.36
N LEU A 254 1.72 -19.53 5.70
CA LEU A 254 3.16 -19.36 5.51
C LEU A 254 3.77 -18.73 6.77
N ASN A 255 4.77 -19.40 7.33
CA ASN A 255 5.57 -18.84 8.42
C ASN A 255 6.50 -17.73 7.88
N PRO A 256 6.49 -16.50 8.44
CA PRO A 256 7.26 -15.37 7.93
C PRO A 256 8.78 -15.57 8.02
N ASP A 257 9.27 -16.35 8.98
CA ASP A 257 10.71 -16.59 9.17
C ASP A 257 11.32 -17.37 8.00
N VAL A 258 10.50 -18.10 7.23
CA VAL A 258 10.93 -18.84 6.03
C VAL A 258 11.51 -17.88 4.97
N LEU A 259 11.05 -16.63 4.95
CA LEU A 259 11.42 -15.63 3.95
C LEU A 259 12.74 -14.95 4.27
N ILE A 260 13.22 -15.04 5.52
CA ILE A 260 14.48 -14.45 5.96
C ILE A 260 15.67 -15.26 5.43
N GLY A 261 15.47 -16.56 5.18
CA GLY A 261 16.49 -17.48 4.64
C GLY A 261 16.34 -17.82 3.16
N GLY A 262 15.40 -17.22 2.43
CA GLY A 262 15.18 -17.47 1.01
C GLY A 262 16.32 -16.93 0.14
N ILE A 263 16.77 -17.71 -0.83
CA ILE A 263 17.70 -17.21 -1.86
C ILE A 263 16.85 -16.53 -2.94
N ASP A 264 17.08 -15.23 -3.13
CA ASP A 264 16.43 -14.48 -4.20
C ASP A 264 17.01 -14.92 -5.56
N TYR A 265 16.24 -15.73 -6.30
CA TYR A 265 16.59 -16.06 -7.68
C TYR A 265 16.08 -14.95 -8.61
N GLY A 266 16.73 -13.80 -8.50
CA GLY A 266 16.70 -12.77 -9.51
C GLY A 266 17.18 -13.32 -10.86
N ASN A 267 16.24 -13.48 -11.78
CA ASN A 267 16.46 -13.41 -13.23
C ASN A 267 17.51 -14.38 -13.84
N LYS A 268 17.22 -15.70 -13.84
CA LYS A 268 17.84 -16.66 -14.77
C LYS A 268 16.79 -17.53 -15.47
N SER A 269 16.03 -16.92 -16.38
CA SER A 269 15.33 -17.68 -17.44
C SER A 269 15.18 -16.83 -18.70
N ARG A 270 16.33 -16.52 -19.31
CA ARG A 270 16.47 -16.25 -20.75
C ARG A 270 17.80 -16.84 -21.19
N SER A 271 17.76 -18.05 -21.73
CA SER A 271 18.74 -18.67 -22.64
C SER A 271 18.77 -20.18 -22.36
N THR A 272 17.97 -20.92 -23.14
CA THR A 272 18.34 -22.19 -23.80
C THR A 272 17.09 -22.70 -24.54
N ALA A 273 16.83 -22.10 -25.69
CA ALA A 273 16.06 -22.72 -26.76
C ALA A 273 16.95 -22.67 -28.00
N SER A 274 17.76 -23.72 -28.16
CA SER A 274 18.46 -24.08 -29.38
C SER A 274 19.00 -25.49 -29.20
N ILE A 275 18.16 -26.48 -29.51
CA ILE A 275 18.35 -27.55 -30.50
C ILE A 275 16.94 -28.10 -30.77
#